data_AF-A0A7V4D6K5-F1
#
_entry.id   AF-A0A7V4D6K5-F1
#
_cell.length_a   1.000
_cell.length_b   1.000
_cell.length_c   1.000
_cell.angle_alpha   90.00
_cell.angle_beta   90.00
_cell.angle_gamma   90.00
#
_symmetry.space_group_name_H-M   'P 1'
#
loop_
_entity.id
_entity.type
_entity.pdbx_description
1 polymer ?
#
loop_
_entity_poly.entity_id
_entity_poly.type
_entity_poly.pdbx_seq_one_letter_code
_entity_poly.pdbx_strand_id
1 'polypeptide(L)'
;MKYYNFEPDKLILRDHLAIERTHLANERTLLAYLRSGFMLFITAISILKLFEGDIIFKYIAFTILPLSLFTIVFGVLRYRKVRNKLMIFSKEKNPTNV
;
A
#
# COMPACT_ATOMS: atom_id res chain seq x y z
N MET A 1 12.64 -8.62 -44.83
CA MET A 1 11.62 -8.66 -43.76
C MET A 1 11.87 -9.91 -42.94
N LYS A 2 12.39 -9.79 -41.71
CA LYS A 2 12.90 -10.92 -40.91
C LYS A 2 11.86 -11.28 -39.85
N TYR A 3 11.28 -12.47 -39.96
CA TYR A 3 10.26 -12.96 -39.03
C TYR A 3 10.90 -13.24 -37.66
N TYR A 4 10.42 -12.56 -36.63
CA TYR A 4 10.71 -12.86 -35.24
C TYR A 4 9.96 -14.15 -34.86
N ASN A 5 10.70 -15.21 -34.57
CA ASN A 5 10.18 -16.40 -33.91
C ASN A 5 9.80 -16.00 -32.47
N PHE A 6 8.52 -15.81 -32.18
CA PHE A 6 8.04 -15.61 -30.82
C PHE A 6 7.83 -16.98 -30.18
N GLU A 7 8.80 -17.42 -29.39
CA GLU A 7 8.68 -18.62 -28.54
C GLU A 7 7.60 -18.35 -27.47
N PRO A 8 6.50 -19.13 -27.42
CA PRO A 8 5.38 -18.88 -26.51
C PRO A 8 5.79 -18.93 -25.02
N ASP A 9 6.76 -19.77 -24.65
CA ASP A 9 7.30 -19.85 -23.29
C ASP A 9 7.97 -18.56 -22.82
N LYS A 10 8.57 -17.79 -23.75
CA LYS A 10 9.18 -16.49 -23.46
C LYS A 10 8.14 -15.42 -23.18
N LEU A 11 6.97 -15.49 -23.82
CA LEU A 11 5.85 -14.58 -23.55
C LEU A 11 5.29 -14.84 -22.14
N ILE A 12 5.07 -16.11 -21.78
CA ILE A 12 4.53 -16.50 -20.47
C ILE A 12 5.45 -16.04 -19.32
N LEU A 13 6.77 -16.24 -19.44
CA LEU A 13 7.73 -15.83 -18.41
C LEU A 13 7.85 -14.29 -18.29
N ARG A 14 7.82 -13.58 -19.43
CA ARG A 14 7.92 -12.12 -19.46
C ARG A 14 6.67 -11.44 -18.90
N ASP A 15 5.49 -12.02 -19.12
CA ASP A 15 4.24 -11.59 -18.52
C ASP A 15 4.22 -11.86 -17.02
N HIS A 16 4.73 -13.00 -16.57
CA HIS A 16 4.85 -13.32 -15.14
C HIS A 16 5.76 -12.33 -14.42
N LEU A 17 6.92 -12.01 -15.00
CA LEU A 17 7.85 -11.02 -14.48
C LEU A 17 7.31 -9.58 -14.59
N ALA A 18 6.42 -9.29 -15.54
CA ALA A 18 5.73 -8.01 -15.63
C ALA A 18 4.69 -7.85 -14.50
N ILE A 19 3.91 -8.89 -14.22
CA ILE A 19 2.93 -8.92 -13.12
C ILE A 19 3.63 -8.75 -11.77
N GLU A 20 4.71 -9.48 -11.53
CA GLU A 20 5.47 -9.39 -10.28
C GLU A 20 6.01 -7.96 -10.02
N ARG A 21 6.48 -7.28 -11.08
CA ARG A 21 6.91 -5.88 -10.99
C ARG A 21 5.77 -4.92 -10.66
N THR A 22 4.55 -5.17 -11.16
CA THR A 22 3.38 -4.36 -10.77
C THR A 22 2.93 -4.62 -9.34
N HIS A 23 3.05 -5.86 -8.86
CA HIS A 23 2.72 -6.24 -7.49
C HIS A 23 3.70 -5.60 -6.49
N LEU A 24 5.00 -5.73 -6.74
CA LEU A 24 6.06 -5.15 -5.91
C LEU A 24 5.97 -3.61 -5.87
N ALA A 25 5.60 -2.97 -6.98
CA ALA A 25 5.36 -1.52 -7.02
C ALA A 25 4.16 -1.10 -6.16
N ASN A 26 3.11 -1.91 -6.11
CA ASN A 26 1.92 -1.67 -5.28
C ASN A 26 2.23 -1.88 -3.78
N GLU A 27 3.03 -2.89 -3.45
CA GLU A 27 3.54 -3.11 -2.09
C GLU A 27 4.49 -2.00 -1.63
N ARG A 28 5.37 -1.51 -2.50
CA ARG A 28 6.19 -0.32 -2.18
C ARG A 28 5.32 0.89 -1.85
N THR A 29 4.24 1.09 -2.60
CA THR A 29 3.31 2.21 -2.36
C THR A 29 2.58 2.03 -1.03
N LEU A 30 2.19 0.80 -0.69
CA LEU A 30 1.67 0.46 0.64
C LEU A 30 2.66 0.82 1.75
N LEU A 31 3.90 0.34 1.63
CA LEU A 31 4.92 0.54 2.66
C LEU A 31 5.24 2.03 2.82
N ALA A 32 5.18 2.81 1.74
CA ALA A 32 5.30 4.27 1.81
C ALA A 32 4.16 4.92 2.61
N TYR A 33 2.91 4.46 2.45
CA TYR A 33 1.77 4.93 3.26
C TYR A 33 1.88 4.52 4.73
N LEU A 34 2.30 3.28 5.03
CA LEU A 34 2.56 2.88 6.41
C LEU A 34 3.70 3.69 7.02
N ARG A 35 4.79 3.91 6.27
CA ARG A 35 5.93 4.70 6.72
C ARG A 35 5.51 6.12 7.11
N SER A 36 4.80 6.84 6.24
CA SER A 36 4.38 8.20 6.54
C SER A 36 3.40 8.26 7.72
N GLY A 37 2.47 7.31 7.80
CA GLY A 37 1.55 7.20 8.93
C GLY A 37 2.27 6.96 10.27
N PHE A 38 3.21 6.01 10.31
CA PHE A 38 4.02 5.76 11.51
C PHE A 38 4.92 6.93 11.87
N MET A 39 5.48 7.65 10.90
CA MET A 39 6.27 8.85 11.19
C MET A 39 5.44 9.93 11.89
N LEU A 40 4.20 10.15 11.43
CA LEU A 40 3.27 11.08 12.10
C LEU A 40 2.91 10.59 13.51
N PHE A 41 2.64 9.28 13.68
CA PHE A 41 2.31 8.69 14.98
C PHE A 41 3.45 8.81 16.00
N ILE A 42 4.68 8.46 15.59
CA ILE A 42 5.88 8.59 16.42
C ILE A 42 6.11 10.07 16.77
N THR A 43 5.96 10.98 15.81
CA THR A 43 6.11 12.42 16.06
C THR A 43 5.09 12.91 17.10
N ALA A 44 3.83 12.47 17.01
CA ALA A 44 2.79 12.82 17.98
C ALA A 44 3.13 12.35 19.40
N ILE A 45 3.59 11.10 19.55
CA ILE A 45 4.02 10.54 20.84
C ILE A 45 5.25 11.28 21.37
N SER A 46 6.23 11.57 20.51
CA SER A 46 7.43 12.32 20.88
C SER A 46 7.08 13.70 21.40
N ILE A 47 6.16 14.43 20.76
CA ILE A 47 5.70 15.74 21.25
C ILE A 47 4.99 15.60 22.61
N LEU A 48 4.13 14.59 22.76
CA LEU A 48 3.41 14.34 24.02
C LEU A 48 4.38 14.11 25.18
N LYS A 49 5.46 13.36 24.94
CA LYS A 49 6.44 12.96 25.97
C LYS A 49 7.52 14.02 26.21
N LEU A 50 7.89 14.80 25.20
CA LEU A 50 8.92 15.82 25.33
C LEU A 50 8.39 17.11 25.98
N PHE A 51 7.11 17.42 25.79
CA PHE A 51 6.47 18.65 26.26
C PHE A 51 5.37 18.39 27.30
N GLU A 52 5.57 17.41 28.20
CA GLU A 52 4.59 17.04 29.24
C GLU A 52 4.20 18.21 30.17
N GLY A 53 5.07 19.22 30.32
CA GLY A 53 4.84 20.39 31.15
C GLY A 53 3.95 21.48 30.53
N ASP A 54 3.75 21.46 29.20
CA ASP A 54 3.05 22.53 28.50
C ASP A 54 1.66 22.07 28.01
N ILE A 55 0.61 22.67 28.58
CA ILE A 55 -0.80 22.38 28.24
C ILE A 55 -1.09 22.53 26.73
N ILE A 56 -0.44 23.49 26.07
CA ILE A 56 -0.67 23.82 24.65
C ILE A 56 -0.19 22.67 23.75
N PHE A 57 1.02 22.16 24.00
CA PHE A 57 1.58 21.05 23.24
C PHE A 57 0.79 19.76 23.47
N LYS A 58 0.24 19.55 24.68
CA LYS A 58 -0.65 18.43 24.96
C LYS A 58 -1.94 18.46 24.14
N TYR A 59 -2.57 19.63 23.98
CA TYR A 59 -3.74 19.80 23.10
C TYR A 59 -3.40 19.57 21.62
N ILE A 60 -2.27 20.09 21.16
CA ILE A 60 -1.78 19.87 19.78
C ILE A 60 -1.51 18.38 19.54
N ALA A 61 -0.82 17.71 20.45
CA ALA A 61 -0.58 16.27 20.36
C ALA A 61 -1.90 15.49 20.35
N PHE A 62 -2.88 15.87 21.19
CA PHE A 62 -4.18 15.22 21.24
C PHE A 62 -5.01 15.37 19.96
N THR A 63 -4.84 16.45 19.18
CA THR A 63 -5.50 16.59 17.87
C THR A 63 -4.75 15.85 16.76
N ILE A 64 -3.41 15.82 16.82
CA ILE A 64 -2.55 15.14 15.85
C ILE A 64 -2.62 13.61 15.99
N LEU A 65 -2.77 13.10 17.21
CA LEU A 65 -2.81 11.66 17.48
C LEU A 65 -3.96 10.93 16.75
N PRO A 66 -5.23 11.36 16.83
CA PRO A 66 -6.31 10.76 16.05
C PRO A 66 -6.15 11.01 14.56
N LEU A 67 -5.56 12.13 14.13
CA LEU A 67 -5.28 12.40 12.72
C LEU A 67 -4.23 11.43 12.14
N SER A 68 -3.20 11.11 12.92
CA SER A 68 -2.18 10.11 12.57
C SER A 68 -2.76 8.70 12.51
N LEU A 69 -3.63 8.35 13.47
CA LEU A 69 -4.33 7.07 13.48
C LEU A 69 -5.28 6.96 12.28
N PHE A 70 -5.99 8.04 11.95
CA PHE A 70 -6.86 8.11 10.77
C PHE A 70 -6.08 7.91 9.47
N THR A 71 -4.90 8.53 9.33
CA THR A 71 -4.05 8.35 8.13
C THR A 71 -3.50 6.92 8.00
N ILE A 72 -3.10 6.30 9.12
CA ILE A 72 -2.69 4.88 9.14
C ILE A 72 -3.87 3.97 8.74
N VAL A 73 -5.03 4.14 9.38
CA VAL A 73 -6.22 3.34 9.11
C VAL A 73 -6.68 3.53 7.67
N PHE A 74 -6.69 4.76 7.15
CA PHE A 74 -7.02 5.05 5.75
C PHE A 74 -6.04 4.39 4.78
N GLY A 75 -4.74 4.41 5.08
CA GLY A 75 -3.71 3.71 4.30
C GLY A 75 -3.93 2.19 4.25
N VAL A 76 -4.24 1.59 5.40
CA VAL A 76 -4.51 0.14 5.52
C VAL A 76 -5.83 -0.25 4.83
N LEU A 77 -6.89 0.55 5.00
CA LEU A 77 -8.18 0.32 4.34
C LEU A 77 -8.07 0.41 2.82
N ARG A 78 -7.34 1.42 2.31
CA ARG A 78 -7.10 1.58 0.87
C ARG A 78 -6.33 0.39 0.30
N TYR A 79 -5.37 -0.14 1.03
CA TYR A 79 -4.64 -1.34 0.64
C TYR A 79 -5.53 -2.59 0.57
N ARG A 80 -6.37 -2.81 1.58
CA ARG A 80 -7.33 -3.93 1.56
C ARG A 80 -8.30 -3.80 0.38
N LYS A 81 -8.75 -2.58 0.04
CA LYS A 81 -9.63 -2.34 -1.12
C LYS A 81 -8.97 -2.65 -2.46
N VAL A 82 -7.68 -2.33 -2.62
CA VAL A 82 -6.90 -2.67 -3.82
C VAL A 82 -6.66 -4.18 -3.89
N ARG A 83 -6.32 -4.83 -2.76
CA ARG A 83 -6.16 -6.29 -2.70
C ARG A 83 -7.45 -7.04 -3.09
N ASN A 84 -8.62 -6.56 -2.63
CA ASN A 84 -9.89 -7.20 -2.93
C ASN A 84 -10.32 -7.06 -4.40
N LYS A 85 -9.92 -5.99 -5.09
CA LYS A 85 -10.24 -5.82 -6.52
C LYS A 85 -9.54 -6.85 -7.41
N LEU A 86 -8.34 -7.31 -7.02
CA LEU A 86 -7.61 -8.35 -7.75
C LEU A 86 -8.27 -9.73 -7.61
N MET A 87 -8.91 -10.01 -6.46
CA MET A 87 -9.64 -11.26 -6.25
C MET A 87 -10.92 -11.36 -7.09
N ILE A 88 -11.56 -10.23 -7.40
CA ILE A 88 -12.78 -10.21 -8.22
C ILE A 88 -12.44 -10.47 -9.70
N PHE A 89 -11.36 -9.87 -10.23
CA PHE A 89 -10.91 -10.13 -11.60
C PHE A 89 -10.34 -11.55 -11.82
N SER A 90 -9.75 -12.16 -10.78
CA SER A 90 -9.34 -13.57 -10.86
C SER A 90 -10.53 -14.55 -10.89
N LYS A 91 -11.73 -14.11 -10.50
CA LYS A 91 -12.96 -14.93 -10.54
C LYS A 91 -13.75 -14.74 -11.84
N GLU A 92 -13.60 -13.61 -12.52
CA GLU A 92 -14.31 -13.31 -13.77
C GLU A 92 -13.60 -13.82 -15.02
N LYS A 93 -12.31 -14.16 -14.94
CA LYS A 93 -11.54 -14.80 -16.03
C LYS A 93 -11.52 -16.33 -15.94
N ASN A 94 -12.60 -16.93 -15.45
CA ASN A 94 -12.82 -18.37 -15.58
C ASN A 94 -14.28 -18.69 -15.97
N PRO A 95 -14.75 -18.30 -17.17
CA PRO A 95 -15.65 -19.15 -17.93
C PRO A 95 -14.80 -20.07 -18.82
N THR A 96 -15.09 -21.37 -18.78
CA THR A 96 -14.71 -22.40 -19.77
C THR A 96 -13.30 -23.02 -19.70
N ASN A 97 -13.15 -23.97 -18.77
CA ASN A 97 -12.54 -25.29 -19.01
C ASN A 97 -13.19 -26.21 -17.94
N VAL A 98 -14.23 -27.01 -18.21
CA VAL A 98 -14.57 -27.87 -19.36
C VAL A 98 -16.10 -27.96 -19.45
#